data_AF-A0A2K2U7L0-F1
#
_entry.id   AF-A0A2K2U7L0-F1
#
_cell.length_a   1.000
_cell.length_b   1.000
_cell.length_c   1.000
_cell.angle_alpha   90.00
_cell.angle_beta   90.00
_cell.angle_gamma   90.00
#
_symmetry.space_group_name_H-M   'P 1'
#
loop_
_entity.id
_entity.type
_entity.pdbx_description
1 polymer ?
#
loop_
_entity_poly.entity_id
_entity_poly.type
_entity_poly.pdbx_seq_one_letter_code
_entity_poly.pdbx_strand_id
1 'polypeptide(L)'
;MTKGTTKNVEKAVRSRAAQGMTRRGFLGAMGMMGAMGAMGAMAGCASTSANAAQGDEGRQTEVVLSDGTVWRGTPKHIADLGGSTMPLEELNRRRKEYVDSQTDWVNEDGTVVPAVYVKMRALIHTHGFGAGEGLNDTMFKRLQKLFTEEQVQAYLEMPWVREFAVNEYYHKSQQEGSSRTYEECKELCEFFSAAAYLPFRTRAEGIVYNIPGFAEGVNTYTYCDEYYADPESFDWPLLGDGLAEDHAYAGTPVFYSVPLNKEVVAEGHELLAYDDIETVIKDHEYIAVQPCSCRYALYVNECHEKGEEFPTFGDFGRGDLTDFRDSNGDRIETCLALGDDAEYLVSLGLGRRISQEEALEVIRKSRDDNFILHCLYGKEHAWVCCCNPKICGITAQWAAGAEALGGWEELQKLPAFAYRTHYDIGADFKLCTACGTCAERCPMEAITMDNYNGRPRVTDHLCQRCGQCAYVCPQEARKLFKRPDDQILKMPHLLEDDYNLKAAYRFEHGLIGRGTTAGQTRF
;
A
#
# COMPACT_ATOMS: atom_id res chain seq x y z
N MET A 1 -36.30 -4.36 -9.03
CA MET A 1 -35.98 -4.36 -10.48
C MET A 1 -34.52 -4.78 -10.69
N THR A 2 -34.18 -6.01 -10.28
CA THR A 2 -32.82 -6.34 -9.78
C THR A 2 -32.07 -7.38 -10.64
N LYS A 3 -32.28 -7.38 -11.97
CA LYS A 3 -31.56 -8.26 -12.92
C LYS A 3 -30.83 -7.52 -14.06
N GLY A 4 -30.78 -6.18 -14.00
CA GLY A 4 -30.12 -5.36 -15.02
C GLY A 4 -28.68 -4.96 -14.69
N THR A 5 -28.36 -4.80 -13.40
CA THR A 5 -27.10 -4.19 -12.94
C THR A 5 -25.88 -5.10 -13.08
N THR A 6 -25.97 -6.37 -12.68
CA THR A 6 -24.85 -7.33 -12.78
C THR A 6 -24.36 -7.54 -14.21
N LYS A 7 -25.26 -7.61 -15.20
CA LYS A 7 -24.88 -7.70 -16.62
C LYS A 7 -24.16 -6.45 -17.15
N ASN A 8 -24.40 -5.28 -16.56
CA ASN A 8 -23.69 -4.06 -16.94
C ASN A 8 -22.28 -4.01 -16.33
N VAL A 9 -22.10 -4.53 -15.10
CA VAL A 9 -20.78 -4.70 -14.47
C VAL A 9 -19.94 -5.73 -15.22
N GLU A 10 -20.47 -6.94 -15.49
CA GLU A 10 -19.79 -7.95 -16.33
C GLU A 10 -19.38 -7.37 -17.69
N LYS A 11 -20.25 -6.56 -18.32
CA LYS A 11 -19.97 -5.93 -19.61
C LYS A 11 -18.92 -4.83 -19.51
N ALA A 12 -18.88 -4.05 -18.43
CA ALA A 12 -17.88 -3.00 -18.19
C ALA A 12 -16.48 -3.60 -17.92
N VAL A 13 -16.41 -4.63 -17.07
CA VAL A 13 -15.17 -5.39 -16.79
C VAL A 13 -14.66 -6.06 -18.07
N ARG A 14 -15.55 -6.72 -18.84
CA ARG A 14 -15.20 -7.31 -20.14
C ARG A 14 -14.84 -6.27 -21.21
N SER A 15 -15.41 -5.06 -21.18
CA SER A 15 -15.04 -4.01 -22.14
C SER A 15 -13.68 -3.40 -21.84
N ARG A 16 -13.31 -3.24 -20.55
CA ARG A 16 -11.95 -2.84 -20.17
C ARG A 16 -10.93 -3.90 -20.60
N ALA A 17 -11.19 -5.18 -20.31
CA ALA A 17 -10.36 -6.30 -20.76
C ALA A 17 -10.22 -6.41 -22.29
N ALA A 18 -11.21 -5.92 -23.07
CA ALA A 18 -11.19 -5.94 -24.52
C ALA A 18 -10.51 -4.72 -25.19
N GLN A 19 -10.17 -3.67 -24.42
CA GLN A 19 -9.59 -2.42 -24.93
C GLN A 19 -8.06 -2.33 -24.76
N GLY A 20 -7.44 -3.22 -23.98
CA GLY A 20 -5.99 -3.42 -24.00
C GLY A 20 -5.49 -3.90 -25.37
N MET A 21 -4.27 -3.49 -25.74
CA MET A 21 -3.66 -3.80 -27.05
C MET A 21 -3.83 -5.25 -27.47
N THR A 22 -4.30 -5.50 -28.69
CA THR A 22 -4.59 -6.87 -29.15
C THR A 22 -3.34 -7.77 -29.11
N ARG A 23 -3.44 -8.92 -28.42
CA ARG A 23 -2.40 -9.97 -28.20
C ARG A 23 -1.53 -10.35 -29.43
N ARG A 24 -1.95 -10.04 -30.66
CA ARG A 24 -1.20 -10.34 -31.91
C ARG A 24 0.07 -9.53 -32.12
N GLY A 25 0.22 -8.36 -31.48
CA GLY A 25 1.44 -7.54 -31.64
C GLY A 25 2.65 -8.07 -30.85
N PHE A 26 2.41 -8.65 -29.67
CA PHE A 26 3.45 -8.99 -28.70
C PHE A 26 3.95 -10.45 -28.82
N LEU A 27 3.03 -11.40 -29.01
CA LEU A 27 3.34 -12.84 -29.02
C LEU A 27 4.14 -13.32 -30.26
N GLY A 28 4.40 -12.46 -31.23
CA GLY A 28 5.18 -12.80 -32.43
C GLY A 28 6.70 -12.89 -32.21
N ALA A 29 7.22 -12.39 -31.09
CA ALA A 29 8.66 -12.14 -30.91
C ALA A 29 9.44 -13.17 -30.06
N MET A 30 8.77 -14.01 -29.25
CA MET A 30 9.43 -14.87 -28.25
C MET A 30 9.28 -16.39 -28.47
N GLY A 31 8.81 -16.81 -29.65
CA GLY A 31 8.53 -18.21 -29.94
C GLY A 31 9.71 -19.05 -30.44
N MET A 32 10.77 -19.29 -29.64
CA MET A 32 11.73 -20.39 -29.91
C MET A 32 12.60 -20.77 -28.67
N MET A 33 12.70 -22.08 -28.41
CA MET A 33 13.41 -22.76 -27.28
C MET A 33 12.71 -22.62 -25.90
N GLY A 34 12.56 -23.67 -25.08
CA GLY A 34 12.91 -25.10 -25.21
C GLY A 34 12.16 -25.95 -24.15
N ALA A 35 12.20 -27.30 -24.24
CA ALA A 35 11.36 -28.20 -23.44
C ALA A 35 12.13 -29.24 -22.58
N MET A 36 11.40 -29.96 -21.71
CA MET A 36 11.84 -31.01 -20.74
C MET A 36 12.55 -30.48 -19.48
N GLY A 37 12.46 -30.99 -18.24
CA GLY A 37 11.75 -32.13 -17.61
C GLY A 37 12.41 -32.46 -16.23
N ALA A 38 11.91 -33.31 -15.32
CA ALA A 38 10.61 -34.01 -15.17
C ALA A 38 10.48 -34.72 -13.79
N MET A 39 9.27 -34.71 -13.19
CA MET A 39 8.67 -35.72 -12.26
C MET A 39 9.38 -36.21 -10.95
N GLY A 40 8.58 -36.30 -9.87
CA GLY A 40 8.75 -37.22 -8.72
C GLY A 40 8.98 -36.53 -7.36
N ALA A 41 8.41 -36.98 -6.23
CA ALA A 41 7.42 -38.04 -5.96
C ALA A 41 6.66 -37.75 -4.64
N MET A 42 5.49 -38.38 -4.42
CA MET A 42 4.67 -38.19 -3.22
C MET A 42 5.06 -39.10 -2.05
N ALA A 43 4.92 -38.59 -0.82
CA ALA A 43 4.53 -39.38 0.36
C ALA A 43 3.87 -38.44 1.38
N GLY A 44 2.77 -38.85 2.00
CA GLY A 44 2.10 -38.07 3.06
C GLY A 44 1.70 -38.97 4.22
N CYS A 45 1.34 -38.36 5.35
CA CYS A 45 0.55 -38.99 6.42
C CYS A 45 -0.02 -37.91 7.36
N ALA A 46 -1.32 -37.96 7.61
CA ALA A 46 -1.93 -37.39 8.83
C ALA A 46 -1.62 -38.31 10.02
N SER A 47 -1.88 -38.01 11.30
CA SER A 47 -2.64 -36.95 12.00
C SER A 47 -2.21 -36.95 13.49
N THR A 48 -2.49 -35.89 14.27
CA THR A 48 -3.28 -35.95 15.54
C THR A 48 -3.33 -34.62 16.32
N SER A 49 -4.56 -34.25 16.68
CA SER A 49 -5.02 -33.41 17.81
C SER A 49 -4.04 -32.83 18.85
N ALA A 50 -4.06 -31.51 18.94
CA ALA A 50 -4.27 -30.66 20.13
C ALA A 50 -3.95 -31.20 21.55
N ASN A 51 -3.22 -30.37 22.31
CA ASN A 51 -3.44 -30.18 23.75
C ASN A 51 -3.26 -28.69 24.09
N ALA A 52 -4.24 -28.12 24.80
CA ALA A 52 -4.18 -26.75 25.29
C ALA A 52 -3.79 -26.74 26.78
N ALA A 53 -2.85 -25.88 27.18
CA ALA A 53 -2.67 -25.50 28.58
C ALA A 53 -1.85 -24.21 28.75
N GLN A 54 -2.50 -23.21 29.35
CA GLN A 54 -2.02 -22.34 30.45
C GLN A 54 -0.77 -21.46 30.23
N GLY A 55 -0.89 -20.19 30.65
CA GLY A 55 0.15 -19.18 30.51
C GLY A 55 1.37 -19.44 31.40
N ASP A 56 2.55 -19.23 30.81
CA ASP A 56 3.85 -19.22 31.47
C ASP A 56 4.64 -18.03 30.90
N GLU A 57 4.90 -17.01 31.72
CA GLU A 57 5.70 -15.84 31.33
C GLU A 57 7.17 -16.24 31.18
N GLY A 58 7.57 -16.66 29.97
CA GLY A 58 8.99 -16.90 29.68
C GLY A 58 9.31 -17.95 28.62
N ARG A 59 8.31 -18.62 28.02
CA ARG A 59 8.56 -19.66 27.01
C ARG A 59 7.92 -19.31 25.67
N GLN A 60 8.67 -18.61 24.80
CA GLN A 60 8.31 -18.47 23.39
C GLN A 60 8.18 -19.87 22.78
N THR A 61 6.99 -20.19 22.28
CA THR A 61 6.70 -21.48 21.65
C THR A 61 7.58 -21.64 20.41
N GLU A 62 8.46 -22.63 20.41
CA GLU A 62 9.30 -22.95 19.25
C GLU A 62 8.42 -23.43 18.10
N VAL A 63 8.44 -22.72 16.97
CA VAL A 63 7.72 -23.13 15.76
C VAL A 63 8.70 -23.88 14.87
N VAL A 64 8.40 -25.15 14.62
CA VAL A 64 9.15 -25.99 13.67
C VAL A 64 8.46 -25.90 12.32
N LEU A 65 9.18 -25.39 11.31
CA LEU A 65 8.70 -25.26 9.94
C LEU A 65 8.77 -26.59 9.18
N SER A 66 8.11 -26.64 8.02
CA SER A 66 8.07 -27.81 7.13
C SER A 66 9.44 -28.30 6.63
N ASP A 67 10.45 -27.42 6.59
CA ASP A 67 11.84 -27.74 6.24
C ASP A 67 12.70 -28.20 7.45
N GLY A 68 12.13 -28.19 8.66
CA GLY A 68 12.82 -28.49 9.92
C GLY A 68 13.52 -27.30 10.58
N THR A 69 13.46 -26.10 9.98
CA THR A 69 13.95 -24.86 10.60
C THR A 69 13.12 -24.53 11.85
N VAL A 70 13.79 -24.09 12.92
CA VAL A 70 13.11 -23.71 14.18
C VAL A 70 13.13 -22.20 14.35
N TRP A 71 11.95 -21.58 14.24
CA TRP A 71 11.74 -20.17 14.58
C TRP A 71 11.39 -20.01 16.06
N ARG A 72 11.94 -18.97 16.69
CA ARG A 72 11.92 -18.75 18.15
C ARG A 72 11.26 -17.43 18.55
N GLY A 73 10.42 -16.86 17.68
CA GLY A 73 9.89 -15.51 17.82
C GLY A 73 10.85 -14.45 17.29
N THR A 74 10.34 -13.23 17.08
CA THR A 74 11.17 -12.10 16.62
C THR A 74 12.15 -11.62 17.71
N PRO A 75 13.45 -11.44 17.38
CA PRO A 75 14.42 -10.85 18.30
C PRO A 75 13.98 -9.47 18.77
N LYS A 76 14.11 -9.18 20.08
CA LYS A 76 13.63 -7.92 20.67
C LYS A 76 14.14 -6.66 19.95
N HIS A 77 15.41 -6.63 19.54
CA HIS A 77 15.98 -5.48 18.82
C HIS A 77 15.41 -5.27 17.40
N ILE A 78 14.68 -6.24 16.84
CA ILE A 78 13.94 -6.11 15.58
C ILE A 78 12.49 -5.69 15.87
N ALA A 79 11.86 -6.32 16.87
CA ALA A 79 10.50 -5.99 17.30
C ALA A 79 10.39 -4.54 17.82
N ASP A 80 11.38 -4.06 18.59
CA ASP A 80 11.45 -2.67 19.07
C ASP A 80 11.57 -1.65 17.91
N LEU A 81 12.09 -2.08 16.75
CA LEU A 81 12.15 -1.31 15.51
C LEU A 81 10.91 -1.51 14.61
N GLY A 82 9.84 -2.13 15.12
CA GLY A 82 8.62 -2.37 14.34
C GLY A 82 8.72 -3.48 13.29
N GLY A 83 9.81 -4.25 13.29
CA GLY A 83 10.04 -5.33 12.36
C GLY A 83 9.59 -6.69 12.88
N SER A 84 9.50 -7.67 11.98
CA SER A 84 9.27 -9.08 12.30
C SER A 84 10.31 -9.98 11.63
N THR A 85 10.46 -11.20 12.14
CA THR A 85 11.20 -12.30 11.50
C THR A 85 10.32 -13.55 11.29
N MET A 86 9.01 -13.43 11.48
CA MET A 86 8.09 -14.56 11.31
C MET A 86 8.22 -15.17 9.91
N PRO A 87 8.51 -16.47 9.79
CA PRO A 87 8.55 -17.14 8.50
C PRO A 87 7.19 -17.11 7.81
N LEU A 88 7.19 -16.99 6.48
CA LEU A 88 5.95 -16.91 5.68
C LEU A 88 5.01 -18.12 5.90
N GLU A 89 5.56 -19.30 6.21
CA GLU A 89 4.77 -20.50 6.56
C GLU A 89 3.95 -20.30 7.83
N GLU A 90 4.56 -19.83 8.93
CA GLU A 90 3.90 -19.53 10.20
C GLU A 90 2.91 -18.37 10.07
N LEU A 91 3.29 -17.34 9.29
CA LEU A 91 2.41 -16.23 8.97
C LEU A 91 1.14 -16.71 8.24
N ASN A 92 1.30 -17.56 7.23
CA ASN A 92 0.17 -18.10 6.46
C ASN A 92 -0.68 -19.07 7.30
N ARG A 93 -0.11 -19.79 8.27
CA ARG A 93 -0.88 -20.56 9.27
C ARG A 93 -1.80 -19.64 10.09
N ARG A 94 -1.26 -18.56 10.67
CA ARG A 94 -2.06 -17.58 11.44
C ARG A 94 -3.11 -16.87 10.60
N ARG A 95 -2.77 -16.48 9.37
CA ARG A 95 -3.73 -15.95 8.39
C ARG A 95 -4.88 -16.93 8.16
N LYS A 96 -4.57 -18.22 7.96
CA LYS A 96 -5.59 -19.23 7.71
C LYS A 96 -6.50 -19.42 8.92
N GLU A 97 -5.96 -19.45 10.13
CA GLU A 97 -6.75 -19.55 11.36
C GLU A 97 -7.69 -18.35 11.54
N TYR A 98 -7.20 -17.12 11.32
CA TYR A 98 -8.01 -15.90 11.38
C TYR A 98 -9.08 -15.84 10.28
N VAL A 99 -8.76 -16.25 9.04
CA VAL A 99 -9.76 -16.30 7.95
C VAL A 99 -10.79 -17.40 8.21
N ASP A 100 -10.35 -18.60 8.62
CA ASP A 100 -11.27 -19.71 8.88
C ASP A 100 -12.24 -19.41 10.03
N SER A 101 -11.84 -18.62 11.03
CA SER A 101 -12.68 -18.22 12.18
C SER A 101 -13.76 -17.20 11.86
N GLN A 102 -13.77 -16.57 10.68
CA GLN A 102 -14.79 -15.59 10.33
C GLN A 102 -16.15 -16.25 10.03
N THR A 103 -17.22 -15.60 10.50
CA THR A 103 -18.61 -16.01 10.33
C THR A 103 -19.39 -15.02 9.47
N ASP A 104 -20.69 -15.23 9.30
CA ASP A 104 -21.59 -14.24 8.72
C ASP A 104 -21.53 -12.92 9.52
N TRP A 105 -21.70 -11.80 8.83
CA TRP A 105 -21.91 -10.47 9.43
C TRP A 105 -23.39 -10.09 9.31
N VAL A 106 -23.92 -9.40 10.32
CA VAL A 106 -25.32 -8.92 10.32
C VAL A 106 -25.28 -7.40 10.40
N ASN A 107 -25.81 -6.77 9.35
CA ASN A 107 -25.91 -5.32 9.24
C ASN A 107 -26.93 -4.76 10.26
N GLU A 108 -26.88 -3.46 10.54
CA GLU A 108 -27.80 -2.77 11.45
C GLU A 108 -29.27 -2.89 11.01
N ASP A 109 -29.52 -3.00 9.70
CA ASP A 109 -30.86 -3.22 9.13
C ASP A 109 -31.36 -4.68 9.22
N GLY A 110 -30.52 -5.58 9.76
CA GLY A 110 -30.80 -7.01 9.90
C GLY A 110 -30.53 -7.86 8.65
N THR A 111 -30.00 -7.27 7.56
CA THR A 111 -29.53 -8.05 6.41
C THR A 111 -28.23 -8.79 6.74
N VAL A 112 -28.06 -9.98 6.17
CA VAL A 112 -26.92 -10.86 6.46
C VAL A 112 -25.94 -10.84 5.28
N VAL A 113 -24.67 -10.58 5.59
CA VAL A 113 -23.54 -10.75 4.67
C VAL A 113 -22.95 -12.15 4.90
N PRO A 114 -22.98 -13.05 3.90
CA PRO A 114 -22.44 -14.40 4.03
C PRO A 114 -20.95 -14.41 4.39
N ALA A 115 -20.55 -15.37 5.24
CA ALA A 115 -19.20 -15.53 5.75
C ALA A 115 -18.11 -15.52 4.68
N VAL A 116 -18.41 -15.97 3.45
CA VAL A 116 -17.44 -15.98 2.34
C VAL A 116 -16.92 -14.58 1.99
N TYR A 117 -17.76 -13.54 2.05
CA TYR A 117 -17.34 -12.15 1.83
C TYR A 117 -16.54 -11.61 3.03
N VAL A 118 -16.96 -11.96 4.25
CA VAL A 118 -16.24 -11.62 5.49
C VAL A 118 -14.84 -12.24 5.48
N LYS A 119 -14.70 -13.48 4.99
CA LYS A 119 -13.44 -14.20 4.81
C LYS A 119 -12.53 -13.54 3.78
N MET A 120 -13.04 -13.14 2.62
CA MET A 120 -12.23 -12.44 1.60
C MET A 120 -11.73 -11.09 2.14
N ARG A 121 -12.59 -10.35 2.85
CA ARG A 121 -12.20 -9.11 3.52
C ARG A 121 -11.14 -9.33 4.59
N ALA A 122 -11.32 -10.36 5.43
CA ALA A 122 -10.36 -10.74 6.46
C ALA A 122 -9.00 -11.10 5.85
N LEU A 123 -8.96 -11.89 4.77
CA LEU A 123 -7.72 -12.23 4.07
C LEU A 123 -6.96 -10.99 3.61
N ILE A 124 -7.63 -10.03 2.99
CA ILE A 124 -7.01 -8.76 2.54
C ILE A 124 -6.60 -7.90 3.74
N HIS A 125 -7.37 -7.87 4.83
CA HIS A 125 -6.99 -7.22 6.09
C HIS A 125 -5.71 -7.85 6.72
N THR A 126 -5.39 -9.13 6.45
CA THR A 126 -4.11 -9.74 6.89
C THR A 126 -2.88 -9.38 6.03
N HIS A 127 -3.00 -8.41 5.12
CA HIS A 127 -1.89 -7.90 4.31
C HIS A 127 -1.59 -6.44 4.67
N GLY A 128 -0.31 -6.10 4.78
CA GLY A 128 0.11 -4.75 5.12
C GLY A 128 -0.41 -4.30 6.49
N PHE A 129 -0.79 -3.02 6.58
CA PHE A 129 -1.38 -2.45 7.78
C PHE A 129 -2.85 -2.82 8.00
N GLY A 130 -3.49 -3.52 7.06
CA GLY A 130 -4.89 -3.93 7.15
C GLY A 130 -5.87 -2.91 6.57
N ALA A 131 -7.15 -3.19 6.81
CA ALA A 131 -8.29 -2.47 6.25
C ALA A 131 -9.15 -1.76 7.32
N GLY A 132 -8.60 -1.55 8.52
CA GLY A 132 -9.38 -1.31 9.74
C GLY A 132 -9.83 -2.63 10.34
N GLU A 133 -9.89 -2.72 11.66
CA GLU A 133 -10.28 -3.95 12.37
C GLU A 133 -11.81 -4.07 12.50
N GLY A 134 -12.49 -2.97 12.78
CA GLY A 134 -13.94 -2.96 13.01
C GLY A 134 -14.73 -3.22 11.72
N LEU A 135 -15.75 -4.07 11.81
CA LEU A 135 -16.67 -4.33 10.71
C LEU A 135 -17.86 -3.36 10.77
N ASN A 136 -18.33 -2.95 9.59
CA ASN A 136 -19.44 -2.01 9.40
C ASN A 136 -20.23 -2.40 8.12
N ASP A 137 -21.40 -1.80 7.93
CA ASP A 137 -22.37 -2.21 6.91
C ASP A 137 -22.00 -1.86 5.46
N THR A 138 -21.02 -0.97 5.23
CA THR A 138 -20.73 -0.46 3.88
C THR A 138 -19.65 -1.27 3.17
N MET A 139 -18.66 -1.79 3.91
CA MET A 139 -17.44 -2.38 3.33
C MET A 139 -17.65 -3.58 2.39
N PHE A 140 -18.77 -4.31 2.56
CA PHE A 140 -19.09 -5.50 1.78
C PHE A 140 -19.86 -5.20 0.49
N LYS A 141 -20.50 -4.02 0.39
CA LYS A 141 -21.41 -3.68 -0.71
C LYS A 141 -20.73 -3.77 -2.07
N ARG A 142 -19.50 -3.24 -2.19
CA ARG A 142 -18.72 -3.35 -3.45
C ARG A 142 -18.42 -4.80 -3.80
N LEU A 143 -18.03 -5.63 -2.84
CA LEU A 143 -17.72 -7.04 -3.11
C LEU A 143 -18.98 -7.80 -3.56
N GLN A 144 -20.11 -7.60 -2.90
CA GLN A 144 -21.39 -8.22 -3.27
C GLN A 144 -21.96 -7.68 -4.60
N LYS A 145 -21.60 -6.46 -5.01
CA LYS A 145 -21.92 -5.87 -6.33
C LYS A 145 -21.06 -6.44 -7.46
N LEU A 146 -19.80 -6.76 -7.17
CA LEU A 146 -18.82 -7.24 -8.16
C LEU A 146 -18.79 -8.76 -8.32
N PHE A 147 -18.96 -9.52 -7.25
CA PHE A 147 -18.62 -10.95 -7.18
C PHE A 147 -19.78 -11.81 -6.66
N THR A 148 -19.88 -13.04 -7.17
CA THR A 148 -20.74 -14.08 -6.59
C THR A 148 -20.03 -14.85 -5.47
N GLU A 149 -20.79 -15.54 -4.62
CA GLU A 149 -20.24 -16.34 -3.52
C GLU A 149 -19.27 -17.43 -4.03
N GLU A 150 -19.56 -18.05 -5.17
CA GLU A 150 -18.68 -19.05 -5.79
C GLU A 150 -17.37 -18.46 -6.32
N GLN A 151 -17.40 -17.21 -6.81
CA GLN A 151 -16.20 -16.48 -7.22
C GLN A 151 -15.36 -16.11 -6.00
N VAL A 152 -15.98 -15.57 -4.94
CA VAL A 152 -15.29 -15.21 -3.70
C VAL A 152 -14.67 -16.45 -3.03
N GLN A 153 -15.38 -17.58 -3.03
CA GLN A 153 -14.83 -18.86 -2.57
C GLN A 153 -13.63 -19.30 -3.44
N ALA A 154 -13.71 -19.13 -4.76
CA ALA A 154 -12.60 -19.43 -5.66
C ALA A 154 -11.37 -18.52 -5.43
N TYR A 155 -11.56 -17.26 -5.05
CA TYR A 155 -10.51 -16.32 -4.63
C TYR A 155 -9.82 -16.77 -3.34
N LEU A 156 -10.60 -17.17 -2.33
CA LEU A 156 -10.08 -17.70 -1.06
C LEU A 156 -9.24 -18.98 -1.26
N GLU A 157 -9.49 -19.73 -2.33
CA GLU A 157 -8.75 -20.93 -2.71
C GLU A 157 -7.50 -20.66 -3.55
N MET A 158 -7.22 -19.41 -3.95
CA MET A 158 -5.98 -19.07 -4.66
C MET A 158 -4.73 -19.24 -3.76
N PRO A 159 -3.52 -19.37 -4.32
CA PRO A 159 -2.29 -19.30 -3.54
C PRO A 159 -2.17 -17.94 -2.85
N TRP A 160 -1.98 -17.95 -1.53
CA TRP A 160 -1.88 -16.71 -0.76
C TRP A 160 -0.44 -16.18 -0.72
N VAL A 161 -0.33 -14.86 -0.84
CA VAL A 161 0.81 -14.08 -0.32
C VAL A 161 2.18 -14.36 -0.95
N ARG A 162 2.14 -14.82 -2.19
CA ARG A 162 3.27 -14.86 -3.11
C ARG A 162 2.75 -14.63 -4.52
N GLU A 163 3.64 -14.28 -5.44
CA GLU A 163 3.34 -14.40 -6.86
C GLU A 163 3.02 -15.86 -7.20
N PHE A 164 1.95 -16.07 -7.97
CA PHE A 164 1.57 -17.37 -8.50
C PHE A 164 1.15 -17.28 -9.97
N ALA A 165 1.58 -18.26 -10.77
CA ALA A 165 1.05 -18.46 -12.10
C ALA A 165 -0.30 -19.18 -12.07
N VAL A 166 -1.12 -19.02 -13.11
CA VAL A 166 -2.42 -19.73 -13.27
C VAL A 166 -2.26 -21.24 -13.10
N ASN A 167 -1.15 -21.81 -13.58
CA ASN A 167 -0.89 -23.25 -13.45
C ASN A 167 -0.75 -23.72 -11.99
N GLU A 168 -0.25 -22.86 -11.10
CA GLU A 168 -0.12 -23.16 -9.67
C GLU A 168 -1.48 -23.11 -8.97
N TYR A 169 -2.32 -22.12 -9.30
CA TYR A 169 -3.70 -22.08 -8.82
C TYR A 169 -4.50 -23.29 -9.31
N TYR A 170 -4.34 -23.68 -10.57
CA TYR A 170 -4.94 -24.89 -11.13
C TYR A 170 -4.47 -26.15 -10.38
N HIS A 171 -3.16 -26.36 -10.22
CA HIS A 171 -2.65 -27.53 -9.51
C HIS A 171 -3.08 -27.59 -8.03
N LYS A 172 -3.10 -26.45 -7.32
CA LYS A 172 -3.65 -26.36 -5.96
C LYS A 172 -5.12 -26.75 -5.93
N SER A 173 -5.93 -26.20 -6.85
CA SER A 173 -7.36 -26.54 -6.98
C SER A 173 -7.57 -28.04 -7.17
N GLN A 174 -6.76 -28.70 -8.02
CA GLN A 174 -6.85 -30.15 -8.22
C GLN A 174 -6.46 -30.96 -6.96
N GLN A 175 -5.43 -30.53 -6.23
CA GLN A 175 -4.99 -31.17 -4.98
C GLN A 175 -6.05 -31.08 -3.86
N GLU A 176 -6.80 -29.98 -3.83
CA GLU A 176 -7.88 -29.74 -2.87
C GLU A 176 -9.24 -30.34 -3.33
N GLY A 177 -9.25 -31.07 -4.45
CA GLY A 177 -10.43 -31.80 -4.94
C GLY A 177 -11.43 -30.96 -5.74
N SER A 178 -11.07 -29.74 -6.13
CA SER A 178 -11.91 -28.89 -6.98
C SER A 178 -11.93 -29.38 -8.42
N SER A 179 -13.10 -29.31 -9.07
CA SER A 179 -13.28 -29.69 -10.47
C SER A 179 -12.88 -28.60 -11.47
N ARG A 180 -12.38 -27.44 -11.03
CA ARG A 180 -12.02 -26.32 -11.92
C ARG A 180 -10.91 -26.70 -12.88
N THR A 181 -11.15 -26.46 -14.16
CA THR A 181 -10.18 -26.58 -15.24
C THR A 181 -9.14 -25.44 -15.20
N TYR A 182 -8.05 -25.61 -15.95
CA TYR A 182 -7.04 -24.57 -16.12
C TYR A 182 -7.62 -23.26 -16.69
N GLU A 183 -8.54 -23.36 -17.66
CA GLU A 183 -9.12 -22.18 -18.31
C GLU A 183 -10.08 -21.44 -17.37
N GLU A 184 -10.87 -22.15 -16.54
CA GLU A 184 -11.67 -21.52 -15.48
C GLU A 184 -10.78 -20.82 -14.43
N CYS A 185 -9.65 -21.43 -14.06
CA CYS A 185 -8.66 -20.79 -13.18
C CYS A 185 -8.09 -19.51 -13.82
N LYS A 186 -7.81 -19.55 -15.13
CA LYS A 186 -7.32 -18.40 -15.90
C LYS A 186 -8.35 -17.27 -15.97
N GLU A 187 -9.59 -17.59 -16.33
CA GLU A 187 -10.69 -16.63 -16.41
C GLU A 187 -10.97 -15.96 -15.07
N LEU A 188 -10.87 -16.70 -13.95
CA LEU A 188 -10.97 -16.13 -12.61
C LEU A 188 -9.83 -15.15 -12.31
N CYS A 189 -8.57 -15.49 -12.61
CA CYS A 189 -7.44 -14.57 -12.44
C CYS A 189 -7.58 -13.31 -13.31
N GLU A 190 -7.88 -13.45 -14.60
CA GLU A 190 -8.12 -12.32 -15.52
C GLU A 190 -9.31 -11.45 -15.03
N PHE A 191 -10.37 -12.05 -14.47
CA PHE A 191 -11.55 -11.35 -13.93
C PHE A 191 -11.26 -10.56 -12.64
N PHE A 192 -10.64 -11.18 -11.63
CA PHE A 192 -10.29 -10.47 -10.39
C PHE A 192 -9.24 -9.37 -10.63
N SER A 193 -8.35 -9.58 -11.59
CA SER A 193 -7.37 -8.58 -11.99
C SER A 193 -8.02 -7.37 -12.66
N ALA A 194 -8.96 -7.58 -13.60
CA ALA A 194 -9.73 -6.49 -14.20
C ALA A 194 -10.69 -5.78 -13.20
N ALA A 195 -10.96 -6.39 -12.04
CA ALA A 195 -11.79 -5.84 -10.97
C ALA A 195 -10.98 -5.13 -9.86
N ALA A 196 -9.66 -5.01 -9.96
CA ALA A 196 -8.75 -4.43 -8.96
C ALA A 196 -8.48 -5.26 -7.68
N TYR A 197 -8.80 -6.56 -7.67
CA TYR A 197 -8.59 -7.45 -6.50
C TYR A 197 -7.45 -8.46 -6.66
N LEU A 198 -6.81 -8.53 -7.83
CA LEU A 198 -5.72 -9.46 -8.08
C LEU A 198 -4.73 -8.86 -9.09
N PRO A 199 -3.83 -7.95 -8.67
CA PRO A 199 -2.79 -7.39 -9.54
C PRO A 199 -2.04 -8.48 -10.28
N PHE A 200 -1.67 -8.17 -11.53
CA PHE A 200 -0.83 -9.03 -12.34
C PHE A 200 0.55 -8.41 -12.46
N ARG A 201 1.55 -9.27 -12.69
CA ARG A 201 2.93 -8.87 -12.94
C ARG A 201 3.48 -9.66 -14.11
N THR A 202 4.26 -8.99 -14.97
CA THR A 202 4.89 -9.65 -16.12
C THR A 202 6.23 -10.23 -15.72
N ARG A 203 6.43 -11.53 -16.00
CA ARG A 203 7.69 -12.26 -15.79
C ARG A 203 8.11 -12.94 -17.09
N ALA A 204 9.37 -13.34 -17.18
CA ALA A 204 9.90 -14.05 -18.36
C ALA A 204 9.12 -15.33 -18.69
N GLU A 205 8.61 -16.03 -17.67
CA GLU A 205 7.82 -17.26 -17.79
C GLU A 205 6.32 -17.01 -18.09
N GLY A 206 5.87 -15.75 -18.07
CA GLY A 206 4.47 -15.35 -18.28
C GLY A 206 3.92 -14.42 -17.21
N ILE A 207 2.58 -14.37 -17.12
CA ILE A 207 1.88 -13.53 -16.14
C ILE A 207 1.74 -14.28 -14.82
N VAL A 208 2.09 -13.61 -13.73
CA VAL A 208 1.84 -14.05 -12.35
C VAL A 208 0.91 -13.06 -11.65
N TYR A 209 0.29 -13.51 -10.55
CA TYR A 209 -0.69 -12.77 -9.78
C TYR A 209 -0.38 -12.84 -8.29
N ASN A 210 -0.82 -11.83 -7.52
CA ASN A 210 -0.80 -11.87 -6.06
C ASN A 210 -2.08 -11.28 -5.46
N ILE A 211 -2.42 -11.72 -4.25
CA ILE A 211 -3.46 -11.09 -3.43
C ILE A 211 -2.87 -9.80 -2.86
N PRO A 212 -3.46 -8.62 -3.14
CA PRO A 212 -2.92 -7.34 -2.72
C PRO A 212 -3.28 -7.02 -1.26
N GLY A 213 -2.65 -5.97 -0.72
CA GLY A 213 -3.13 -5.33 0.49
C GLY A 213 -4.36 -4.46 0.27
N PHE A 214 -4.82 -3.83 1.36
CA PHE A 214 -5.95 -2.90 1.29
C PHE A 214 -5.59 -1.60 0.59
N ALA A 215 -4.57 -0.86 1.06
CA ALA A 215 -4.24 0.47 0.55
C ALA A 215 -3.60 0.42 -0.85
N GLU A 216 -2.29 0.15 -0.93
CA GLU A 216 -1.63 -0.08 -2.22
C GLU A 216 -1.98 -1.49 -2.67
N GLY A 217 -2.96 -1.55 -3.56
CA GLY A 217 -3.85 -2.69 -3.70
C GLY A 217 -5.28 -2.26 -3.95
N VAL A 218 -6.24 -2.91 -3.30
CA VAL A 218 -7.67 -2.78 -3.65
C VAL A 218 -8.15 -1.32 -3.63
N ASN A 219 -7.73 -0.52 -2.66
CA ASN A 219 -8.14 0.88 -2.54
C ASN A 219 -7.54 1.74 -3.66
N THR A 220 -6.21 1.74 -3.81
CA THR A 220 -5.52 2.54 -4.85
C THR A 220 -5.97 2.18 -6.26
N TYR A 221 -6.21 0.90 -6.55
CA TYR A 221 -6.70 0.46 -7.86
C TYR A 221 -8.21 0.58 -8.05
N THR A 222 -8.96 1.02 -7.04
CA THR A 222 -10.42 1.28 -7.13
C THR A 222 -10.74 2.74 -7.46
N TYR A 223 -9.79 3.69 -7.35
CA TYR A 223 -9.96 5.03 -7.93
C TYR A 223 -10.27 4.90 -9.43
N CYS A 224 -11.43 5.39 -9.88
CA CYS A 224 -11.89 5.23 -11.25
C CYS A 224 -12.98 6.26 -11.60
N ASP A 225 -13.28 6.46 -12.89
CA ASP A 225 -14.32 7.40 -13.31
C ASP A 225 -15.73 7.04 -12.78
N GLU A 226 -16.01 5.79 -12.40
CA GLU A 226 -17.27 5.43 -11.70
C GLU A 226 -17.37 6.11 -10.33
N TYR A 227 -16.26 6.18 -9.58
CA TYR A 227 -16.20 6.89 -8.31
C TYR A 227 -16.32 8.40 -8.53
N TYR A 228 -15.51 8.96 -9.43
CA TYR A 228 -15.47 10.41 -9.62
C TYR A 228 -16.76 10.97 -10.25
N ALA A 229 -17.53 10.16 -10.99
CA ALA A 229 -18.83 10.57 -11.54
C ALA A 229 -19.96 10.63 -10.49
N ASP A 230 -19.91 9.83 -9.42
CA ASP A 230 -20.91 9.80 -8.35
C ASP A 230 -20.25 9.40 -7.01
N PRO A 231 -19.50 10.33 -6.37
CA PRO A 231 -18.74 10.02 -5.15
C PRO A 231 -19.61 9.63 -3.96
N GLU A 232 -20.85 10.14 -3.88
CA GLU A 232 -21.78 9.89 -2.78
C GLU A 232 -22.40 8.48 -2.84
N SER A 233 -22.71 7.99 -4.04
CA SER A 233 -23.31 6.66 -4.24
C SER A 233 -22.28 5.54 -4.44
N PHE A 234 -20.99 5.85 -4.38
CA PHE A 234 -19.93 4.88 -4.63
C PHE A 234 -19.65 3.98 -3.42
N ASP A 235 -19.98 2.69 -3.56
CA ASP A 235 -19.58 1.66 -2.59
C ASP A 235 -18.04 1.54 -2.57
N TRP A 236 -17.42 2.08 -1.52
CA TRP A 236 -15.99 1.89 -1.24
C TRP A 236 -15.72 0.46 -0.72
N PRO A 237 -14.68 -0.23 -1.22
CA PRO A 237 -14.37 -1.59 -0.82
C PRO A 237 -13.73 -1.66 0.56
N LEU A 238 -14.06 -2.69 1.35
CA LEU A 238 -13.28 -3.25 2.48
C LEU A 238 -13.03 -2.35 3.71
N LEU A 239 -13.19 -1.03 3.58
CA LEU A 239 -12.90 0.00 4.57
C LEU A 239 -13.70 -0.20 5.85
N GLY A 240 -13.00 -0.63 6.90
CA GLY A 240 -13.54 -0.80 8.24
C GLY A 240 -13.09 0.26 9.21
N ASP A 241 -13.68 0.18 10.40
CA ASP A 241 -13.42 1.12 11.47
C ASP A 241 -12.04 0.83 12.08
N GLY A 242 -11.40 1.86 12.63
CA GLY A 242 -10.07 1.74 13.23
C GLY A 242 -8.90 1.72 12.23
N LEU A 243 -9.10 2.20 10.99
CA LEU A 243 -8.04 2.26 9.96
C LEU A 243 -6.83 3.12 10.39
N ALA A 244 -7.08 4.20 11.16
CA ALA A 244 -6.02 5.09 11.64
C ALA A 244 -5.10 4.39 12.64
N GLU A 245 -5.67 3.57 13.53
CA GLU A 245 -4.99 2.71 14.48
C GLU A 245 -4.24 1.60 13.75
N ASP A 246 -4.88 0.91 12.80
CA ASP A 246 -4.26 -0.14 11.98
C ASP A 246 -2.98 0.38 11.29
N HIS A 247 -3.02 1.61 10.74
CA HIS A 247 -1.86 2.30 10.18
C HIS A 247 -0.80 2.65 11.24
N ALA A 248 -1.20 3.28 12.34
CA ALA A 248 -0.28 3.72 13.39
C ALA A 248 0.44 2.54 14.08
N TYR A 249 -0.22 1.39 14.20
CA TYR A 249 0.31 0.18 14.83
C TYR A 249 1.04 -0.77 13.87
N ALA A 250 1.18 -0.45 12.57
CA ALA A 250 1.68 -1.37 11.55
C ALA A 250 3.17 -1.78 11.65
N GLY A 251 3.91 -1.31 12.66
CA GLY A 251 5.34 -1.56 12.85
C GLY A 251 6.22 -0.64 11.99
N THR A 252 6.05 -0.68 10.67
CA THR A 252 6.66 0.29 9.73
C THR A 252 5.58 1.15 9.06
N PRO A 253 5.87 2.41 8.68
CA PRO A 253 4.91 3.24 7.96
C PRO A 253 4.59 2.63 6.59
N VAL A 254 3.46 3.01 6.01
CA VAL A 254 3.12 2.65 4.61
C VAL A 254 3.91 3.52 3.66
N PHE A 255 3.77 4.84 3.80
CA PHE A 255 4.56 5.83 3.10
C PHE A 255 5.52 6.52 4.06
N TYR A 256 6.74 6.75 3.62
CA TYR A 256 7.76 7.47 4.37
C TYR A 256 8.30 8.65 3.56
N SER A 257 8.73 9.70 4.26
CA SER A 257 9.30 10.90 3.64
C SER A 257 10.78 10.72 3.34
N VAL A 258 11.14 11.04 2.10
CA VAL A 258 12.52 11.04 1.58
C VAL A 258 13.05 12.47 1.41
N PRO A 259 14.39 12.66 1.42
CA PRO A 259 15.00 13.95 1.08
C PRO A 259 14.65 14.38 -0.34
N LEU A 260 14.51 15.69 -0.59
CA LEU A 260 14.23 16.20 -1.94
C LEU A 260 15.29 15.77 -2.96
N ASN A 261 16.58 15.84 -2.59
CA ASN A 261 17.74 15.50 -3.40
C ASN A 261 18.98 15.33 -2.49
N LYS A 262 20.17 15.15 -3.07
CA LYS A 262 21.42 15.06 -2.29
C LYS A 262 21.83 16.35 -1.60
N GLU A 263 21.49 17.52 -2.16
CA GLU A 263 21.96 18.84 -1.70
C GLU A 263 21.36 19.23 -0.33
N VAL A 264 20.16 18.74 -0.01
CA VAL A 264 19.53 18.94 1.30
C VAL A 264 20.11 18.06 2.42
N VAL A 265 20.92 17.05 2.08
CA VAL A 265 21.60 16.18 3.05
C VAL A 265 22.94 16.82 3.46
N ALA A 266 23.31 16.67 4.72
CA ALA A 266 24.54 17.24 5.27
C ALA A 266 25.81 16.62 4.66
N GLU A 267 26.87 17.42 4.56
CA GLU A 267 28.19 16.93 4.15
C GLU A 267 28.66 15.81 5.07
N GLY A 268 29.27 14.76 4.50
CA GLY A 268 29.69 13.56 5.24
C GLY A 268 28.55 12.59 5.60
N HIS A 269 27.28 12.95 5.44
CA HIS A 269 26.16 12.02 5.60
C HIS A 269 25.78 11.36 4.27
N GLU A 270 25.45 10.08 4.34
CA GLU A 270 24.93 9.30 3.21
C GLU A 270 23.50 9.77 2.86
N LEU A 271 23.18 9.75 1.55
CA LEU A 271 21.79 9.66 1.08
C LEU A 271 21.66 8.20 0.67
N LEU A 272 20.78 7.44 1.31
CA LEU A 272 20.61 6.02 1.02
C LEU A 272 20.16 5.89 -0.44
N ALA A 273 20.65 4.89 -1.17
CA ALA A 273 20.37 4.75 -2.61
C ALA A 273 18.87 4.67 -2.92
N TYR A 274 18.10 4.02 -2.03
CA TYR A 274 16.64 3.94 -2.10
C TYR A 274 15.92 5.20 -1.58
N ASP A 275 16.61 6.15 -0.95
CA ASP A 275 16.03 7.47 -0.64
C ASP A 275 16.36 8.52 -1.71
N ASP A 276 17.23 8.20 -2.68
CA ASP A 276 17.53 9.04 -3.84
C ASP A 276 16.55 8.74 -4.98
N ILE A 277 15.43 9.44 -4.98
CA ILE A 277 14.35 9.25 -5.95
C ILE A 277 14.79 9.51 -7.39
N GLU A 278 15.82 10.32 -7.63
CA GLU A 278 16.36 10.46 -8.98
C GLU A 278 17.16 9.25 -9.45
N THR A 279 17.70 8.45 -8.52
CA THR A 279 18.36 7.18 -8.81
C THR A 279 17.32 6.08 -8.95
N VAL A 280 16.36 5.98 -8.01
CA VAL A 280 15.23 5.04 -8.09
C VAL A 280 14.46 5.17 -9.43
N ILE A 281 14.18 6.39 -9.90
CA ILE A 281 13.53 6.61 -11.21
C ILE A 281 14.39 6.09 -12.38
N LYS A 282 15.72 6.21 -12.32
CA LYS A 282 16.63 5.75 -13.38
C LYS A 282 16.78 4.23 -13.43
N ASP A 283 16.55 3.55 -12.30
CA ASP A 283 16.57 2.10 -12.20
C ASP A 283 15.28 1.43 -12.73
N HIS A 284 14.24 2.20 -13.06
CA HIS A 284 12.95 1.68 -13.57
C HIS A 284 12.71 1.96 -15.07
N GLU A 285 12.48 0.89 -15.85
CA GLU A 285 12.15 1.00 -17.29
C GLU A 285 10.66 1.33 -17.55
N TYR A 286 9.77 0.93 -16.64
CA TYR A 286 8.34 1.20 -16.72
C TYR A 286 7.95 2.15 -15.60
N ILE A 287 7.47 3.34 -15.98
CA ILE A 287 7.05 4.41 -15.09
C ILE A 287 5.72 4.93 -15.62
N ALA A 288 4.77 5.16 -14.72
CA ALA A 288 3.50 5.78 -15.03
C ALA A 288 3.26 7.00 -14.14
N VAL A 289 2.50 7.96 -14.66
CA VAL A 289 1.93 9.05 -13.85
C VAL A 289 0.40 8.96 -13.89
N GLN A 290 -0.21 9.29 -12.75
CA GLN A 290 -1.65 9.50 -12.61
C GLN A 290 -1.95 10.80 -11.85
N PRO A 291 -3.20 11.30 -11.93
CA PRO A 291 -3.73 12.26 -10.97
C PRO A 291 -3.45 11.86 -9.53
N CYS A 292 -3.01 12.81 -8.70
CA CYS A 292 -2.86 12.58 -7.26
C CYS A 292 -4.24 12.36 -6.62
N SER A 293 -4.60 11.10 -6.33
CA SER A 293 -5.97 10.70 -5.97
C SER A 293 -6.58 11.51 -4.82
N CYS A 294 -5.79 11.88 -3.80
CA CYS A 294 -6.25 12.72 -2.68
C CYS A 294 -6.67 14.13 -3.15
N ARG A 295 -5.89 14.75 -4.03
CA ARG A 295 -6.14 16.11 -4.53
C ARG A 295 -7.21 16.12 -5.60
N TYR A 296 -7.16 15.13 -6.48
CA TYR A 296 -8.16 14.96 -7.53
C TYR A 296 -9.56 14.66 -6.93
N ALA A 297 -9.67 13.91 -5.83
CA ALA A 297 -10.94 13.72 -5.13
C ALA A 297 -11.55 15.00 -4.56
N LEU A 298 -10.77 15.85 -3.88
CA LEU A 298 -11.30 17.14 -3.41
C LEU A 298 -11.69 18.06 -4.58
N TYR A 299 -10.86 18.12 -5.62
CA TYR A 299 -11.14 18.91 -6.81
C TYR A 299 -12.45 18.48 -7.51
N VAL A 300 -12.66 17.17 -7.69
CA VAL A 300 -13.90 16.64 -8.29
C VAL A 300 -15.12 16.95 -7.44
N ASN A 301 -15.03 16.80 -6.11
CA ASN A 301 -16.13 17.16 -5.20
C ASN A 301 -16.50 18.65 -5.32
N GLU A 302 -15.49 19.54 -5.36
CA GLU A 302 -15.73 20.97 -5.61
C GLU A 302 -16.39 21.24 -6.97
N CYS A 303 -16.04 20.49 -8.02
CA CYS A 303 -16.68 20.62 -9.33
C CYS A 303 -18.14 20.17 -9.29
N HIS A 304 -18.48 19.08 -8.58
CA HIS A 304 -19.87 18.66 -8.34
C HIS A 304 -20.68 19.74 -7.61
N GLU A 305 -20.13 20.33 -6.54
CA GLU A 305 -20.78 21.42 -5.79
C GLU A 305 -21.09 22.65 -6.66
N LYS A 306 -20.23 22.94 -7.64
CA LYS A 306 -20.35 24.09 -8.57
C LYS A 306 -21.14 23.78 -9.85
N GLY A 307 -21.33 22.50 -10.18
CA GLY A 307 -21.84 22.05 -11.48
C GLY A 307 -20.87 22.25 -12.64
N GLU A 308 -19.56 22.14 -12.36
CA GLU A 308 -18.46 22.30 -13.33
C GLU A 308 -18.00 20.94 -13.89
N GLU A 309 -17.50 20.94 -15.13
CA GLU A 309 -16.86 19.76 -15.73
C GLU A 309 -15.44 19.53 -15.15
N PHE A 310 -15.04 18.27 -15.01
CA PHE A 310 -13.72 17.86 -14.55
C PHE A 310 -13.09 16.80 -15.51
N PRO A 311 -11.76 16.70 -15.62
CA PRO A 311 -11.12 15.80 -16.59
C PRO A 311 -11.11 14.34 -16.11
N THR A 312 -11.56 13.40 -16.94
CA THR A 312 -11.56 11.95 -16.64
C THR A 312 -10.15 11.36 -16.67
N PHE A 313 -9.96 10.13 -16.16
CA PHE A 313 -8.70 9.40 -16.36
C PHE A 313 -8.35 9.23 -17.85
N GLY A 314 -9.35 9.11 -18.73
CA GLY A 314 -9.17 9.08 -20.19
C GLY A 314 -8.69 10.41 -20.77
N ASP A 315 -8.90 11.53 -20.07
CA ASP A 315 -8.33 12.83 -20.43
C ASP A 315 -6.86 12.90 -20.02
N PHE A 316 -6.54 12.63 -18.75
CA PHE A 316 -5.16 12.54 -18.27
C PHE A 316 -4.32 11.56 -19.09
N GLY A 317 -4.91 10.43 -19.51
CA GLY A 317 -4.28 9.42 -20.36
C GLY A 317 -3.71 9.92 -21.70
N ARG A 318 -4.13 11.11 -22.18
CA ARG A 318 -3.58 11.74 -23.39
C ARG A 318 -2.29 12.52 -23.16
N GLY A 319 -1.97 12.89 -21.90
CA GLY A 319 -0.81 13.70 -21.55
C GLY A 319 -0.90 15.19 -21.89
N ASP A 320 -2.09 15.68 -22.27
CA ASP A 320 -2.37 17.11 -22.50
C ASP A 320 -2.60 17.91 -21.20
N LEU A 321 -2.67 17.24 -20.04
CA LEU A 321 -2.98 17.80 -18.72
C LEU A 321 -1.78 17.90 -17.74
N THR A 322 -0.55 17.80 -18.23
CA THR A 322 0.70 17.81 -17.42
C THR A 322 0.86 19.00 -16.45
N ASP A 323 0.39 20.18 -16.83
CA ASP A 323 0.41 21.39 -16.01
C ASP A 323 -1.01 21.81 -15.52
N PHE A 324 -1.98 20.89 -15.58
CA PHE A 324 -3.33 21.09 -15.04
C PHE A 324 -3.29 21.26 -13.52
N ARG A 325 -3.98 22.29 -13.01
CA ARG A 325 -3.98 22.69 -11.60
C ARG A 325 -5.38 22.60 -11.00
N ASP A 326 -5.46 22.17 -9.75
CA ASP A 326 -6.70 22.16 -8.96
C ASP A 326 -7.15 23.57 -8.54
N SER A 327 -8.25 23.63 -7.78
CA SER A 327 -8.81 24.84 -7.17
C SER A 327 -7.85 25.59 -6.23
N ASN A 328 -6.84 24.90 -5.69
CA ASN A 328 -5.79 25.48 -4.84
C ASN A 328 -4.60 26.00 -5.66
N GLY A 329 -4.61 25.77 -6.97
CA GLY A 329 -3.54 26.12 -7.88
C GLY A 329 -2.40 25.08 -7.92
N ASP A 330 -2.60 23.86 -7.42
CA ASP A 330 -1.56 22.83 -7.36
C ASP A 330 -1.66 21.84 -8.54
N ARG A 331 -0.54 21.44 -9.14
CA ARG A 331 -0.53 20.49 -10.29
C ARG A 331 -1.06 19.12 -9.89
N ILE A 332 -2.09 18.60 -10.56
CA ILE A 332 -2.72 17.32 -10.16
C ILE A 332 -1.93 16.09 -10.63
N GLU A 333 -1.42 16.09 -11.87
CA GLU A 333 -0.73 14.94 -12.48
C GLU A 333 0.71 14.81 -11.96
N THR A 334 0.86 14.21 -10.77
CA THR A 334 2.16 14.11 -10.06
C THR A 334 2.36 12.83 -9.24
N CYS A 335 1.43 11.88 -9.29
CA CYS A 335 1.56 10.63 -8.55
C CYS A 335 2.21 9.59 -9.46
N LEU A 336 3.43 9.17 -9.14
CA LEU A 336 4.20 8.23 -9.96
C LEU A 336 4.02 6.82 -9.43
N ALA A 337 3.75 5.88 -10.34
CA ALA A 337 3.92 4.45 -10.11
C ALA A 337 5.17 3.97 -10.85
N LEU A 338 5.91 3.03 -10.26
CA LEU A 338 7.12 2.43 -10.82
C LEU A 338 6.96 0.91 -11.01
N GLY A 339 7.67 0.34 -11.99
CA GLY A 339 7.81 -1.11 -12.14
C GLY A 339 6.49 -1.83 -12.48
N ASP A 340 6.25 -2.97 -11.81
CA ASP A 340 5.05 -3.80 -12.01
C ASP A 340 3.75 -3.03 -11.73
N ASP A 341 3.72 -2.26 -10.63
CA ASP A 341 2.57 -1.45 -10.24
C ASP A 341 2.24 -0.38 -11.29
N ALA A 342 3.24 0.14 -12.01
CA ALA A 342 3.06 1.04 -13.14
C ALA A 342 2.44 0.36 -14.37
N GLU A 343 2.88 -0.86 -14.69
CA GLU A 343 2.26 -1.66 -15.76
C GLU A 343 0.80 -1.97 -15.44
N TYR A 344 0.52 -2.42 -14.21
CA TYR A 344 -0.84 -2.74 -13.78
C TYR A 344 -1.74 -1.50 -13.76
N LEU A 345 -1.28 -0.36 -13.24
CA LEU A 345 -2.02 0.91 -13.22
C LEU A 345 -2.43 1.36 -14.64
N VAL A 346 -1.49 1.30 -15.59
CA VAL A 346 -1.74 1.65 -16.99
C VAL A 346 -2.70 0.64 -17.63
N SER A 347 -2.63 -0.64 -17.27
CA SER A 347 -3.56 -1.67 -17.76
C SER A 347 -5.02 -1.43 -17.35
N LEU A 348 -5.24 -0.82 -16.18
CA LEU A 348 -6.56 -0.41 -15.68
C LEU A 348 -7.05 0.92 -16.29
N GLY A 349 -6.18 1.64 -17.01
CA GLY A 349 -6.47 2.95 -17.59
C GLY A 349 -6.45 4.11 -16.58
N LEU A 350 -5.80 3.93 -15.42
CA LEU A 350 -5.78 4.89 -14.33
C LEU A 350 -4.57 5.86 -14.38
N GLY A 351 -3.58 5.55 -15.21
CA GLY A 351 -2.44 6.42 -15.48
C GLY A 351 -1.91 6.21 -16.88
N ARG A 352 -0.93 7.03 -17.28
CA ARG A 352 -0.21 6.92 -18.55
C ARG A 352 1.26 6.60 -18.32
N ARG A 353 1.85 5.79 -19.20
CA ARG A 353 3.30 5.56 -19.20
C ARG A 353 4.03 6.86 -19.59
N ILE A 354 5.13 7.15 -18.91
CA ILE A 354 6.01 8.30 -19.17
C ILE A 354 7.47 7.86 -19.33
N SER A 355 8.34 8.77 -19.77
CA SER A 355 9.79 8.52 -19.82
C SER A 355 10.45 8.84 -18.47
N GLN A 356 11.69 8.37 -18.28
CA GLN A 356 12.49 8.72 -17.10
C GLN A 356 12.73 10.23 -17.01
N GLU A 357 12.97 10.91 -18.14
CA GLU A 357 13.15 12.36 -18.19
C GLU A 357 11.89 13.12 -17.77
N GLU A 358 10.71 12.67 -18.20
CA GLU A 358 9.44 13.26 -17.78
C GLU A 358 9.20 13.03 -16.27
N ALA A 359 9.49 11.84 -15.76
CA ALA A 359 9.39 11.53 -14.33
C ALA A 359 10.34 12.40 -13.48
N LEU A 360 11.58 12.61 -13.93
CA LEU A 360 12.54 13.50 -13.28
C LEU A 360 12.07 14.95 -13.29
N GLU A 361 11.45 15.45 -14.38
CA GLU A 361 10.86 16.80 -14.40
C GLU A 361 9.61 16.90 -13.51
N VAL A 362 8.79 15.86 -13.37
CA VAL A 362 7.70 15.81 -12.39
C VAL A 362 8.25 15.98 -10.97
N ILE A 363 9.32 15.26 -10.60
CA ILE A 363 10.00 15.41 -9.31
C ILE A 363 10.60 16.82 -9.16
N ARG A 364 11.28 17.33 -10.19
CA ARG A 364 11.90 18.67 -10.17
C ARG A 364 10.86 19.77 -9.93
N LYS A 365 9.78 19.78 -10.71
CA LYS A 365 8.64 20.71 -10.51
C LYS A 365 8.02 20.55 -9.13
N SER A 366 7.88 19.31 -8.62
CA SER A 366 7.29 19.05 -7.30
C SER A 366 8.13 19.59 -6.13
N ARG A 367 9.46 19.65 -6.27
CA ARG A 367 10.33 20.37 -5.33
C ARG A 367 9.99 21.85 -5.33
N ASP A 368 9.90 22.47 -6.51
CA ASP A 368 9.62 23.90 -6.69
C ASP A 368 8.22 24.27 -6.18
N ASP A 369 7.19 23.48 -6.50
CA ASP A 369 5.78 23.56 -6.02
C ASP A 369 5.62 23.36 -4.49
N ASN A 370 6.72 23.11 -3.74
CA ASN A 370 6.75 22.90 -2.28
C ASN A 370 6.13 21.59 -1.78
N PHE A 371 6.03 20.57 -2.62
CA PHE A 371 5.51 19.26 -2.21
C PHE A 371 6.53 18.47 -1.38
N ILE A 372 6.00 17.55 -0.57
CA ILE A 372 6.78 16.54 0.13
C ILE A 372 6.86 15.31 -0.77
N LEU A 373 8.06 14.76 -0.96
CA LEU A 373 8.23 13.45 -1.59
C LEU A 373 7.99 12.36 -0.53
N HIS A 374 6.92 11.61 -0.71
CA HIS A 374 6.66 10.38 0.04
C HIS A 374 6.79 9.19 -0.89
N CYS A 375 7.35 8.10 -0.40
CA CYS A 375 7.51 6.89 -1.19
C CYS A 375 7.01 5.69 -0.38
N LEU A 376 6.50 4.68 -1.08
CA LEU A 376 5.99 3.46 -0.45
C LEU A 376 7.14 2.68 0.20
N TYR A 377 6.92 2.04 1.34
CA TYR A 377 7.98 1.44 2.14
C TYR A 377 8.50 0.13 1.53
N GLY A 378 9.50 0.25 0.64
CA GLY A 378 10.19 -0.84 -0.03
C GLY A 378 11.22 -0.27 -1.00
N LYS A 379 12.34 -0.97 -1.25
CA LYS A 379 13.48 -0.41 -1.98
C LYS A 379 13.23 -0.08 -3.45
N GLU A 380 12.25 -0.72 -4.08
CA GLU A 380 11.86 -0.44 -5.46
C GLU A 380 10.86 0.71 -5.59
N HIS A 381 10.20 1.13 -4.49
CA HIS A 381 9.15 2.17 -4.47
C HIS A 381 8.15 2.05 -5.62
N ALA A 382 7.29 1.03 -5.56
CA ALA A 382 6.14 0.91 -6.44
C ALA A 382 5.34 2.22 -6.62
N TRP A 383 5.37 3.12 -5.61
CA TRP A 383 4.77 4.45 -5.65
C TRP A 383 5.66 5.56 -5.09
N VAL A 384 5.69 6.69 -5.80
CA VAL A 384 6.28 7.97 -5.38
C VAL A 384 5.22 9.08 -5.47
N CYS A 385 4.81 9.58 -4.31
CA CYS A 385 3.77 10.57 -4.12
C CYS A 385 4.36 11.97 -3.90
N CYS A 386 3.94 12.94 -4.71
CA CYS A 386 4.25 14.36 -4.51
C CYS A 386 3.11 15.03 -3.72
N CYS A 387 3.27 15.14 -2.40
CA CYS A 387 2.20 15.46 -1.46
C CYS A 387 2.15 16.94 -1.07
N ASN A 388 0.98 17.58 -1.21
CA ASN A 388 0.65 18.81 -0.46
C ASN A 388 -0.03 18.42 0.87
N PRO A 389 0.54 18.75 2.05
CA PRO A 389 -0.05 18.41 3.34
C PRO A 389 -1.46 18.96 3.62
N LYS A 390 -1.88 20.02 2.93
CA LYS A 390 -3.24 20.58 3.06
C LYS A 390 -4.35 19.62 2.61
N ILE A 391 -4.02 18.66 1.76
CA ILE A 391 -4.98 17.77 1.10
C ILE A 391 -4.57 16.28 1.19
N CYS A 392 -3.29 16.00 1.41
CA CYS A 392 -2.78 14.63 1.30
C CYS A 392 -3.23 13.72 2.45
N GLY A 393 -3.83 12.58 2.08
CA GLY A 393 -4.22 11.52 3.02
C GLY A 393 -3.05 11.00 3.86
N ILE A 394 -1.86 10.82 3.26
CA ILE A 394 -0.66 10.31 3.96
C ILE A 394 -0.28 11.17 5.17
N THR A 395 -0.31 12.50 5.02
CA THR A 395 -0.01 13.41 6.13
C THR A 395 -1.16 13.55 7.11
N ALA A 396 -2.40 13.53 6.63
CA ALA A 396 -3.60 13.57 7.47
C ALA A 396 -3.77 12.31 8.34
N GLN A 397 -3.34 11.15 7.85
CA GLN A 397 -3.43 9.87 8.54
C GLN A 397 -2.62 9.83 9.85
N TRP A 398 -1.54 10.63 9.95
CA TRP A 398 -0.83 10.80 11.22
C TRP A 398 -1.62 11.64 12.23
N ALA A 399 -2.36 12.66 11.80
CA ALA A 399 -3.24 13.41 12.69
C ALA A 399 -4.42 12.56 13.16
N ALA A 400 -5.05 11.80 12.25
CA ALA A 400 -6.09 10.83 12.58
C ALA A 400 -5.58 9.73 13.53
N GLY A 401 -4.36 9.23 13.32
CA GLY A 401 -3.71 8.30 14.24
C GLY A 401 -3.46 8.90 15.62
N ALA A 402 -3.02 10.17 15.70
CA ALA A 402 -2.86 10.87 16.97
C ALA A 402 -4.19 11.04 17.70
N GLU A 403 -5.28 11.36 16.99
CA GLU A 403 -6.63 11.47 17.57
C GLU A 403 -7.13 10.11 18.10
N ALA A 404 -7.07 9.06 17.28
CA ALA A 404 -7.54 7.72 17.63
C ALA A 404 -6.76 7.11 18.81
N LEU A 405 -5.49 7.48 18.99
CA LEU A 405 -4.63 7.03 20.10
C LEU A 405 -4.71 7.93 21.34
N GLY A 406 -5.52 8.99 21.34
CA GLY A 406 -5.67 9.91 22.47
C GLY A 406 -4.58 10.98 22.60
N GLY A 407 -3.68 11.10 21.61
CA GLY A 407 -2.78 12.24 21.46
C GLY A 407 -1.49 11.93 20.69
N TRP A 408 -0.81 13.00 20.27
CA TRP A 408 0.51 12.92 19.63
C TRP A 408 1.56 12.24 20.52
N GLU A 409 1.43 12.29 21.84
CA GLU A 409 2.38 11.63 22.76
C GLU A 409 2.37 10.11 22.58
N GLU A 410 1.20 9.49 22.44
CA GLU A 410 1.09 8.04 22.24
C GLU A 410 1.54 7.63 20.84
N LEU A 411 1.13 8.37 19.80
CA LEU A 411 1.58 8.12 18.42
C LEU A 411 3.11 8.18 18.29
N GLN A 412 3.76 9.14 18.96
CA GLN A 412 5.23 9.29 18.93
C GLN A 412 6.00 8.10 19.53
N LYS A 413 5.35 7.27 20.35
CA LYS A 413 5.94 6.05 20.93
C LYS A 413 5.92 4.87 19.95
N LEU A 414 5.15 4.95 18.86
CA LEU A 414 4.95 3.83 17.95
C LEU A 414 6.04 3.76 16.86
N PRO A 415 6.59 2.55 16.60
CA PRO A 415 7.55 2.30 15.53
C PRO A 415 7.18 2.90 14.17
N ALA A 416 5.94 2.74 13.69
CA ALA A 416 5.54 3.22 12.37
C ALA A 416 5.71 4.75 12.23
N PHE A 417 5.39 5.51 13.28
CA PHE A 417 5.63 6.95 13.32
C PHE A 417 7.12 7.29 13.43
N ALA A 418 7.88 6.54 14.22
CA ALA A 418 9.32 6.73 14.37
C ALA A 418 10.10 6.45 13.08
N TYR A 419 9.62 5.57 12.19
CA TYR A 419 10.26 5.23 10.91
C TYR A 419 9.66 5.92 9.69
N ARG A 420 8.83 6.97 9.89
CA ARG A 420 8.30 7.83 8.80
C ARG A 420 9.38 8.52 7.94
N THR A 421 10.66 8.38 8.28
CA THR A 421 11.84 8.84 7.52
C THR A 421 13.15 8.30 8.14
N HIS A 422 14.22 8.22 7.34
CA HIS A 422 15.56 7.80 7.77
C HIS A 422 16.46 8.98 8.23
N TYR A 423 15.96 10.22 8.25
CA TYR A 423 16.77 11.43 8.48
C TYR A 423 16.26 12.31 9.62
N ASP A 424 17.18 12.90 10.36
CA ASP A 424 16.89 14.02 11.26
C ASP A 424 17.13 15.37 10.59
N ILE A 425 16.42 16.40 11.05
CA ILE A 425 16.60 17.79 10.59
C ILE A 425 17.42 18.57 11.61
N GLY A 426 18.61 19.03 11.21
CA GLY A 426 19.51 19.81 12.06
C GLY A 426 19.73 21.22 11.52
N ALA A 427 20.26 22.11 12.36
CA ALA A 427 20.67 23.45 11.93
C ALA A 427 21.96 23.93 12.63
N ASP A 428 22.89 24.48 11.86
CA ASP A 428 24.04 25.22 12.40
C ASP A 428 23.64 26.68 12.68
N PHE A 429 23.42 26.97 13.96
CA PHE A 429 23.09 28.31 14.43
C PHE A 429 24.26 29.31 14.41
N LYS A 430 25.45 28.94 13.92
CA LYS A 430 26.53 29.88 13.56
C LYS A 430 26.35 30.45 12.16
N LEU A 431 25.81 29.65 11.23
CA LEU A 431 25.48 30.07 9.86
C LEU A 431 24.07 30.70 9.78
N CYS A 432 23.16 30.33 10.68
CA CYS A 432 21.79 30.82 10.66
C CYS A 432 21.69 32.33 10.99
N THR A 433 21.26 33.12 10.01
CA THR A 433 20.99 34.57 10.12
C THR A 433 19.58 34.91 10.64
N ALA A 434 18.80 33.91 11.10
CA ALA A 434 17.43 34.08 11.59
C ALA A 434 16.44 34.72 10.57
N CYS A 435 16.67 34.53 9.26
CA CYS A 435 15.92 35.21 8.19
C CYS A 435 14.45 34.77 7.97
N GLY A 436 13.94 33.75 8.67
CA GLY A 436 12.53 33.33 8.56
C GLY A 436 12.18 32.41 7.38
N THR A 437 12.92 32.43 6.27
CA THR A 437 12.62 31.69 5.02
C THR A 437 12.31 30.20 5.23
N CYS A 438 12.98 29.54 6.17
CA CYS A 438 12.74 28.12 6.47
C CYS A 438 11.40 27.85 7.20
N ALA A 439 10.82 28.84 7.87
CA ALA A 439 9.49 28.78 8.47
C ALA A 439 8.42 28.99 7.39
N GLU A 440 8.55 30.07 6.60
CA GLU A 440 7.65 30.40 5.49
C GLU A 440 7.51 29.26 4.46
N ARG A 441 8.61 28.55 4.18
CA ARG A 441 8.60 27.43 3.22
C ARG A 441 8.01 26.14 3.80
N CYS A 442 7.92 25.95 5.12
CA CYS A 442 7.63 24.63 5.68
C CYS A 442 6.19 24.18 5.34
N PRO A 443 5.98 23.14 4.49
CA PRO A 443 4.63 22.77 4.03
C PRO A 443 3.77 22.12 5.12
N MET A 444 4.38 21.74 6.26
CA MET A 444 3.71 21.23 7.45
C MET A 444 3.47 22.30 8.53
N GLU A 445 3.89 23.56 8.29
CA GLU A 445 3.92 24.65 9.29
C GLU A 445 4.70 24.28 10.58
N ALA A 446 5.55 23.25 10.52
CA ALA A 446 6.25 22.65 11.64
C ALA A 446 7.44 23.49 12.15
N ILE A 447 7.65 24.70 11.63
CA ILE A 447 8.77 25.57 11.97
C ILE A 447 8.25 26.95 12.38
N THR A 448 8.54 27.36 13.62
CA THR A 448 8.19 28.67 14.18
C THR A 448 9.44 29.48 14.50
N MET A 449 9.32 30.80 14.57
CA MET A 449 10.42 31.69 14.94
C MET A 449 10.36 32.00 16.44
N ASP A 450 11.45 31.80 17.17
CA ASP A 450 11.51 32.03 18.61
C ASP A 450 11.46 33.52 18.96
N ASN A 451 10.51 33.90 19.83
CA ASN A 451 10.27 35.29 20.21
C ASN A 451 11.40 35.95 21.06
N TYR A 452 12.35 35.17 21.59
CA TYR A 452 13.43 35.69 22.44
C TYR A 452 14.75 35.87 21.70
N ASN A 453 15.11 34.93 20.81
CA ASN A 453 16.39 34.91 20.09
C ASN A 453 16.25 34.91 18.56
N GLY A 454 15.02 34.94 18.04
CA GLY A 454 14.71 34.97 16.60
C GLY A 454 15.00 33.67 15.85
N ARG A 455 15.47 32.60 16.50
CA ARG A 455 15.91 31.38 15.79
C ARG A 455 14.74 30.47 15.46
N PRO A 456 14.79 29.75 14.32
CA PRO A 456 13.76 28.79 13.97
C PRO A 456 13.77 27.57 14.91
N ARG A 457 12.62 27.23 15.48
CA ARG A 457 12.34 26.00 16.24
C ARG A 457 11.50 25.06 15.39
N VAL A 458 11.72 23.75 15.56
CA VAL A 458 10.97 22.71 14.86
C VAL A 458 10.05 22.00 15.86
N THR A 459 8.76 21.86 15.52
CA THR A 459 7.82 20.99 16.23
C THR A 459 7.96 19.59 15.66
N ASP A 460 8.55 18.66 16.43
CA ASP A 460 9.08 17.43 15.87
C ASP A 460 8.05 16.51 15.19
N HIS A 461 6.91 16.26 15.86
CA HIS A 461 5.86 15.39 15.35
C HIS A 461 5.18 15.92 14.09
N LEU A 462 5.13 17.24 13.89
CA LEU A 462 4.62 17.83 12.64
C LEU A 462 5.66 17.77 11.51
N CYS A 463 6.96 17.65 11.85
CA CYS A 463 8.02 17.67 10.87
C CYS A 463 8.18 16.31 10.17
N GLN A 464 7.87 16.28 8.87
CA GLN A 464 8.06 15.12 8.00
C GLN A 464 9.50 14.95 7.47
N ARG A 465 10.45 15.80 7.87
CA ARG A 465 11.87 15.73 7.44
C ARG A 465 12.10 15.78 5.91
N CYS A 466 11.14 16.31 5.15
CA CYS A 466 11.17 16.36 3.69
C CYS A 466 12.33 17.19 3.06
N GLY A 467 12.96 18.09 3.81
CA GLY A 467 14.08 18.90 3.31
C GLY A 467 13.69 20.21 2.58
N GLN A 468 12.41 20.52 2.35
CA GLN A 468 11.97 21.80 1.75
C GLN A 468 12.56 23.04 2.44
N CYS A 469 12.67 23.00 3.76
CA CYS A 469 13.25 24.08 4.58
C CYS A 469 14.80 24.14 4.54
N ALA A 470 15.47 23.08 4.09
CA ALA A 470 16.90 23.04 3.81
C ALA A 470 17.19 23.55 2.38
N TYR A 471 16.39 23.12 1.40
CA TYR A 471 16.49 23.48 -0.02
C TYR A 471 16.48 25.01 -0.25
N VAL A 472 15.62 25.74 0.47
CA VAL A 472 15.53 27.20 0.35
C VAL A 472 16.44 27.99 1.31
N CYS A 473 17.30 27.33 2.10
CA CYS A 473 18.07 28.03 3.13
C CYS A 473 19.25 28.80 2.49
N PRO A 474 19.25 30.15 2.44
CA PRO A 474 20.25 30.92 1.69
C PRO A 474 21.64 30.94 2.35
N GLN A 475 21.80 30.30 3.51
CA GLN A 475 23.05 30.16 4.25
C GLN A 475 23.46 28.69 4.41
N GLU A 476 22.71 27.75 3.80
CA GLU A 476 22.83 26.29 3.96
C GLU A 476 22.84 25.81 5.43
N ALA A 477 22.38 26.67 6.34
CA ALA A 477 22.43 26.48 7.78
C ALA A 477 21.51 25.37 8.30
N ARG A 478 20.69 24.75 7.43
CA ARG A 478 19.79 23.64 7.76
C ARG A 478 20.00 22.53 6.74
N LYS A 479 20.17 21.30 7.23
CA LYS A 479 20.39 20.08 6.43
C LYS A 479 19.70 18.88 7.09
N LEU A 480 19.55 17.80 6.32
CA LEU A 480 19.13 16.48 6.77
C LEU A 480 20.33 15.62 7.12
N PHE A 481 20.22 14.82 8.18
CA PHE A 481 21.27 13.99 8.74
C PHE A 481 20.76 12.56 8.80
N LYS A 482 21.37 11.63 8.06
CA LYS A 482 21.00 10.20 8.13
C LYS A 482 21.10 9.72 9.58
N ARG A 483 20.06 9.04 10.08
CA ARG A 483 20.04 8.41 11.40
C ARG A 483 21.06 7.27 11.51
N PRO A 484 21.49 6.90 12.73
CA PRO A 484 22.37 5.74 12.93
C PRO A 484 21.79 4.44 12.34
N ASP A 485 22.64 3.57 11.79
CA ASP A 485 22.22 2.33 11.12
C ASP A 485 21.51 1.35 12.07
N ASP A 486 21.85 1.36 13.36
CA ASP A 486 21.18 0.57 14.40
C ASP A 486 19.78 1.09 14.77
N GLN A 487 19.40 2.25 14.25
CA GLN A 487 18.06 2.85 14.37
C GLN A 487 17.28 2.85 13.05
N ILE A 488 17.79 2.20 11.99
CA ILE A 488 17.10 2.08 10.70
C ILE A 488 16.79 0.61 10.49
N LEU A 489 15.50 0.24 10.50
CA LEU A 489 15.10 -1.11 10.14
C LEU A 489 15.52 -1.39 8.68
N LYS A 490 16.08 -2.58 8.44
CA LYS A 490 16.46 -3.00 7.09
C LYS A 490 15.22 -3.01 6.18
N MET A 491 15.19 -2.08 5.22
CA MET A 491 14.08 -1.97 4.29
C MET A 491 13.93 -3.25 3.42
N PRO A 492 12.71 -3.79 3.28
CA PRO A 492 12.37 -4.88 2.35
C PRO A 492 12.63 -4.50 0.89
N HIS A 493 12.69 -5.49 -0.01
CA HIS A 493 12.91 -5.21 -1.44
C HIS A 493 11.59 -4.79 -2.10
N LEU A 494 10.60 -5.67 -2.04
CA LEU A 494 9.29 -5.53 -2.68
C LEU A 494 8.24 -5.02 -1.70
N LEU A 495 7.13 -4.51 -2.24
CA LEU A 495 5.93 -4.17 -1.48
C LEU A 495 5.35 -5.40 -0.75
N GLU A 496 5.36 -6.57 -1.39
CA GLU A 496 4.87 -7.82 -0.82
C GLU A 496 5.68 -8.25 0.41
N ASP A 497 7.00 -8.02 0.39
CA ASP A 497 7.88 -8.30 1.52
C ASP A 497 7.53 -7.39 2.71
N ASP A 498 7.36 -6.08 2.47
CA ASP A 498 6.90 -5.13 3.50
C ASP A 498 5.53 -5.52 4.06
N TYR A 499 4.58 -5.81 3.19
CA TYR A 499 3.22 -6.15 3.60
C TYR A 499 3.17 -7.47 4.38
N ASN A 500 4.14 -8.36 4.19
CA ASN A 500 4.35 -9.54 5.00
C ASN A 500 5.00 -9.25 6.35
N LEU A 501 6.03 -8.41 6.39
CA LEU A 501 6.67 -8.00 7.64
C LEU A 501 5.70 -7.23 8.55
N LYS A 502 4.90 -6.30 7.98
CA LYS A 502 3.80 -5.62 8.70
C LYS A 502 2.75 -6.60 9.21
N ALA A 503 2.28 -7.53 8.38
CA ALA A 503 1.28 -8.53 8.78
C ALA A 503 1.81 -9.44 9.91
N ALA A 504 3.04 -9.92 9.79
CA ALA A 504 3.71 -10.70 10.82
C ALA A 504 3.85 -9.94 12.15
N TYR A 505 4.34 -8.70 12.09
CA TYR A 505 4.41 -7.82 13.25
C TYR A 505 3.02 -7.63 13.89
N ARG A 506 1.98 -7.41 13.08
CA ARG A 506 0.59 -7.27 13.53
C ARG A 506 0.07 -8.55 14.20
N PHE A 507 0.38 -9.73 13.69
CA PHE A 507 0.04 -11.00 14.37
C PHE A 507 0.84 -11.24 15.66
N GLU A 508 2.11 -10.84 15.74
CA GLU A 508 2.91 -10.96 16.98
C GLU A 508 2.42 -10.05 18.10
N HIS A 509 1.83 -8.91 17.76
CA HIS A 509 1.32 -7.92 18.72
C HIS A 509 -0.19 -7.99 18.95
N GLY A 510 -0.86 -9.05 18.43
CA GLY A 510 -2.31 -9.23 18.57
C GLY A 510 -3.13 -8.11 17.94
N LEU A 511 -2.64 -7.51 16.85
CA LEU A 511 -3.23 -6.35 16.18
C LEU A 511 -4.27 -6.72 15.10
N ILE A 512 -4.36 -8.00 14.75
CA ILE A 512 -5.39 -8.59 13.87
C ILE A 512 -6.32 -9.43 14.75
N GLY A 513 -7.63 -9.20 14.67
CA GLY A 513 -8.64 -9.85 15.52
C GLY A 513 -9.00 -9.09 16.80
N ARG A 514 -8.54 -7.84 16.96
CA ARG A 514 -8.81 -6.98 18.13
C ARG A 514 -10.28 -6.60 18.32
N GLY A 515 -11.07 -6.58 17.24
CA GLY A 515 -12.45 -6.10 17.20
C GLY A 515 -13.51 -7.21 17.29
N THR A 516 -13.09 -8.47 17.16
CA THR A 516 -13.95 -9.61 17.47
C THR A 516 -14.33 -9.59 18.95
N THR A 517 -15.61 -9.85 19.27
CA THR A 517 -16.15 -9.67 20.63
C THR A 517 -15.35 -10.43 21.68
N ALA A 518 -15.09 -9.75 22.80
CA ALA A 518 -14.07 -10.09 23.78
C ALA A 518 -14.00 -11.58 24.17
N GLY A 519 -12.93 -12.28 23.74
CA GLY A 519 -12.41 -13.43 24.47
C GLY A 519 -11.81 -14.62 23.69
N GLN A 520 -11.90 -14.69 22.36
CA GLN A 520 -11.55 -15.95 21.64
C GLN A 520 -10.23 -16.00 20.87
N THR A 521 -9.60 -14.89 20.52
CA THR A 521 -8.33 -14.87 19.77
C THR A 521 -7.29 -13.97 20.42
N ARG A 522 -6.69 -14.48 21.50
CA ARG A 522 -5.31 -14.11 21.90
C ARG A 522 -4.40 -15.25 21.44
N PHE A 523 -3.59 -14.98 20.42
CA PHE A 523 -2.56 -15.91 19.93
C PHE A 523 -1.37 -15.99 20.89
#